data_AF-A0A6C0GTA3-F1
#
_entry.id   AF-A0A6C0GTA3-F1
#
_cell.length_a   1.000
_cell.length_b   1.000
_cell.length_c   1.000
_cell.angle_alpha   90.00
_cell.angle_beta   90.00
_cell.angle_gamma   90.00
#
_symmetry.space_group_name_H-M   'P 1'
#
loop_
_entity.id
_entity.type
_entity.pdbx_description
1 polymer ?
#
loop_
_entity_poly.entity_id
_entity_poly.type
_entity_poly.pdbx_seq_one_letter_code
_entity_poly.pdbx_strand_id
1 'polypeptide(L)'
;MLFLFIFLSSCDQLDGWWPKDTPTQEPADVVHDWYKLLAKVQFGANPQPVVLLNNRNFGYIGVGLYEAVRPGIKGALSLSTQLYQMPAMPTPEKHKKYFWGASANAAMASMAKQFLAGLTDADIARIDSMENAYKSKIKANTSEAVIARSQAFGQSIADAIYNWSTTDNFNLSSVGYKIPVFAGS
;
A
#
# COMPACT_ATOMS: atom_id res chain seq x y z
N MET A 1 39.57 -7.72 -42.62
CA MET A 1 38.95 -7.87 -41.29
C MET A 1 37.99 -6.70 -41.12
N LEU A 2 36.72 -6.92 -41.45
CA LEU A 2 35.68 -5.88 -41.51
C LEU A 2 35.10 -5.72 -40.10
N PHE A 3 35.36 -4.60 -39.42
CA PHE A 3 34.76 -4.30 -38.12
C PHE A 3 33.39 -3.66 -38.33
N LEU A 4 32.34 -4.41 -38.02
CA LEU A 4 30.95 -3.96 -38.02
C LEU A 4 30.68 -3.22 -36.70
N PHE A 5 30.60 -1.89 -36.73
CA PHE A 5 30.15 -1.08 -35.58
C PHE A 5 28.62 -1.06 -35.54
N ILE A 6 28.04 -1.77 -34.57
CA ILE A 6 26.61 -1.72 -34.30
C ILE A 6 26.35 -0.58 -33.31
N PHE A 7 25.80 0.54 -33.80
CA PHE A 7 25.20 1.56 -32.95
C PHE A 7 23.75 1.18 -32.64
N LEU A 8 23.51 0.60 -31.46
CA LEU A 8 22.16 0.51 -30.89
C LEU A 8 21.87 1.80 -30.13
N SER A 9 21.41 2.82 -30.85
CA SER A 9 20.70 3.95 -30.24
C SER A 9 19.21 3.65 -30.28
N SER A 10 18.72 2.96 -29.25
CA SER A 10 17.29 2.84 -28.97
C SER A 10 17.04 3.29 -27.55
N CYS A 11 16.84 4.58 -27.39
CA CYS A 11 16.11 5.13 -26.26
C CYS A 11 14.99 5.96 -26.87
N ASP A 12 13.91 5.29 -27.28
CA ASP A 12 12.65 5.99 -27.50
C ASP A 12 12.25 6.57 -26.14
N GLN A 13 12.42 7.89 -26.03
CA GLN A 13 11.96 8.68 -24.91
C GLN A 13 10.45 8.51 -24.77
N LEU A 14 10.03 7.76 -23.75
CA LEU A 14 8.68 7.78 -23.20
C LEU A 14 8.44 9.12 -22.47
N ASP A 15 8.58 10.24 -23.18
CA ASP A 15 8.48 11.60 -22.65
C ASP A 15 7.04 12.15 -22.76
N GLY A 16 6.05 11.26 -22.66
CA GLY A 16 4.69 11.60 -23.08
C GLY A 16 3.78 12.24 -22.04
N TRP A 17 3.93 11.97 -20.73
CA TRP A 17 2.86 12.37 -19.81
C TRP A 17 3.25 12.56 -18.33
N TRP A 18 4.54 12.57 -17.99
CA TRP A 18 4.94 12.63 -16.58
C TRP A 18 4.99 14.10 -16.14
N PRO A 19 4.29 14.49 -15.05
CA PRO A 19 4.45 15.81 -14.48
C PRO A 19 5.94 16.07 -14.19
N LYS A 20 6.50 17.15 -14.75
CA LYS A 20 7.88 17.59 -14.52
C LYS A 20 8.04 18.24 -13.14
N ASP A 21 7.37 17.71 -12.12
CA ASP A 21 7.53 18.20 -10.76
C ASP A 21 8.80 17.55 -10.18
N THR A 22 9.73 18.38 -9.71
CA THR A 22 10.88 17.95 -8.91
C THR A 22 10.35 17.06 -7.77
N PRO A 23 10.93 15.86 -7.51
CA PRO A 23 10.45 15.01 -6.43
C PRO A 23 10.46 15.79 -5.13
N THR A 24 9.28 16.08 -4.60
CA THR A 24 9.15 16.62 -3.25
C THR A 24 9.69 15.53 -2.33
N GLN A 25 10.85 15.77 -1.71
CA GLN A 25 11.40 14.86 -0.73
C GLN A 25 10.46 14.88 0.48
N GLU A 26 9.63 13.84 0.61
CA GLU A 26 8.74 13.69 1.76
C GLU A 26 9.38 12.75 2.78
N PRO A 27 9.40 13.11 4.08
CA PRO A 27 10.02 12.29 5.11
C PRO A 27 9.28 10.94 5.27
N ALA A 28 10.04 9.87 5.49
CA ALA A 28 9.51 8.52 5.68
C ALA A 28 8.81 8.31 7.05
N ASP A 29 8.80 9.32 7.92
CA ASP A 29 8.23 9.27 9.28
C ASP A 29 6.82 8.68 9.29
N VAL A 30 5.96 9.11 8.35
CA VAL A 30 4.57 8.65 8.25
C VAL A 30 4.51 7.13 8.14
N VAL A 31 5.31 6.55 7.24
CA VAL A 31 5.35 5.11 7.02
C VAL A 31 5.90 4.39 8.25
N HIS A 32 7.00 4.89 8.80
CA HIS A 32 7.65 4.25 9.94
C HIS A 32 6.76 4.23 11.19
N ASP A 33 6.07 5.33 11.48
CA ASP A 33 5.16 5.42 12.61
C ASP A 33 3.91 4.56 12.40
N TRP A 34 3.40 4.47 11.16
CA TRP A 34 2.34 3.52 10.83
C TRP A 34 2.76 2.08 11.10
N TYR A 35 3.92 1.64 10.63
CA TYR A 35 4.39 0.27 10.89
C TYR A 35 4.64 -0.02 12.37
N LYS A 36 5.10 0.97 13.15
CA LYS A 36 5.18 0.84 14.61
C LYS A 36 3.82 0.63 15.25
N LEU A 37 2.79 1.38 14.83
CA LEU A 37 1.44 1.18 15.34
C LEU A 37 0.90 -0.19 14.94
N LEU A 38 1.03 -0.58 13.67
CA LEU A 38 0.56 -1.89 13.20
C LEU A 38 1.23 -3.03 13.99
N ALA A 39 2.53 -2.93 14.24
CA ALA A 39 3.25 -3.88 15.08
C ALA A 39 2.70 -3.90 16.51
N LYS A 40 2.44 -2.73 17.12
CA LYS A 40 1.87 -2.63 18.47
C LYS A 40 0.49 -3.27 18.56
N VAL A 41 -0.38 -3.02 17.60
CA VAL A 41 -1.73 -3.61 17.52
C VAL A 41 -1.61 -5.14 17.39
N GLN A 42 -0.75 -5.59 16.47
CA GLN A 42 -0.53 -7.00 16.21
C GLN A 42 0.00 -7.76 17.44
N PHE A 43 1.04 -7.24 18.11
CA PHE A 43 1.60 -7.88 19.31
C PHE A 43 0.65 -7.79 20.51
N GLY A 44 -0.25 -6.81 20.54
CA GLY A 44 -1.27 -6.67 21.58
C GLY A 44 -2.53 -7.52 21.37
N ALA A 45 -2.71 -8.14 20.21
CA ALA A 45 -3.93 -8.88 19.88
C ALA A 45 -4.11 -10.13 20.76
N ASN A 46 -5.33 -10.38 21.22
CA ASN A 46 -5.68 -11.56 21.99
C ASN A 46 -7.08 -12.08 21.59
N PRO A 47 -7.20 -13.30 21.04
CA PRO A 47 -6.12 -14.24 20.72
C PRO A 47 -5.18 -13.69 19.64
N GLN A 48 -3.95 -14.20 19.60
CA GLN A 48 -3.01 -13.87 18.53
C GLN A 48 -3.56 -14.35 17.18
N PRO A 49 -3.53 -13.53 16.12
CA PRO A 49 -4.05 -13.93 14.83
C PRO A 49 -3.14 -14.97 14.17
N VAL A 50 -3.72 -15.76 13.26
CA VAL A 50 -2.98 -16.81 12.54
C VAL A 50 -1.83 -16.21 11.72
N VAL A 51 -0.62 -16.76 11.89
CA VAL A 51 0.61 -16.23 11.27
C VAL A 51 0.50 -16.10 9.74
N LEU A 52 -0.07 -17.11 9.07
CA LEU A 52 -0.24 -17.09 7.61
C LEU A 52 -1.19 -15.98 7.15
N LEU A 53 -2.29 -15.76 7.86
CA LEU A 53 -3.21 -14.65 7.59
C LEU A 53 -2.51 -13.31 7.79
N ASN A 54 -1.72 -13.17 8.85
CA ASN A 54 -1.01 -11.94 9.12
C ASN A 54 0.03 -11.61 8.03
N ASN A 55 0.83 -12.60 7.62
CA ASN A 55 1.80 -12.42 6.54
C ASN A 55 1.13 -11.97 5.23
N ARG A 56 0.00 -12.61 4.88
CA ARG A 56 -0.83 -12.22 3.72
C ARG A 56 -1.31 -10.78 3.84
N ASN A 57 -1.87 -10.42 4.98
CA ASN A 57 -2.44 -9.09 5.21
C ASN A 57 -1.37 -7.99 5.13
N PHE A 58 -0.20 -8.20 5.74
CA PHE A 58 0.93 -7.28 5.62
C PHE A 58 1.50 -7.21 4.19
N GLY A 59 1.42 -8.29 3.41
CA GLY A 59 1.72 -8.27 1.98
C GLY A 59 0.84 -7.28 1.22
N TYR A 60 -0.49 -7.37 1.39
CA TYR A 60 -1.43 -6.41 0.78
C TYR A 60 -1.24 -4.98 1.29
N ILE A 61 -1.03 -4.78 2.58
CA ILE A 61 -0.74 -3.46 3.17
C ILE A 61 0.51 -2.84 2.52
N GLY A 62 1.58 -3.61 2.34
CA GLY A 62 2.80 -3.14 1.71
C GLY A 62 2.60 -2.74 0.25
N VAL A 63 1.90 -3.57 -0.54
CA VAL A 63 1.56 -3.26 -1.93
C VAL A 63 0.68 -2.01 -2.01
N GLY A 64 -0.36 -1.90 -1.19
CA GLY A 64 -1.24 -0.75 -1.18
C GLY A 64 -0.55 0.54 -0.75
N LEU A 65 0.38 0.48 0.20
CA LEU A 65 1.18 1.63 0.57
C LEU A 65 2.04 2.11 -0.60
N TYR A 66 2.72 1.19 -1.29
CA TYR A 66 3.50 1.52 -2.47
C TYR A 66 2.63 2.22 -3.52
N GLU A 67 1.49 1.61 -3.88
CA GLU A 67 0.54 2.15 -4.86
C GLU A 67 0.01 3.54 -4.47
N ALA A 68 -0.19 3.80 -3.18
CA ALA A 68 -0.68 5.07 -2.66
C ALA A 68 0.32 6.23 -2.78
N VAL A 69 1.62 5.95 -2.84
CA VAL A 69 2.68 6.98 -2.97
C VAL A 69 3.39 6.95 -4.32
N ARG A 70 3.26 5.85 -5.07
CA ARG A 70 3.95 5.61 -6.34
C ARG A 70 3.88 6.79 -7.31
N PRO A 71 2.74 7.47 -7.52
CA PRO A 71 2.71 8.55 -8.51
C PRO A 71 3.62 9.73 -8.15
N GLY A 72 4.08 9.84 -6.90
CA GLY A 72 5.10 10.78 -6.45
C GLY A 72 6.55 10.33 -6.63
N ILE A 73 6.78 9.07 -7.02
CA ILE A 73 8.12 8.49 -7.16
C ILE A 73 8.51 8.49 -8.64
N LYS A 74 9.61 9.20 -8.96
CA LYS A 74 10.11 9.30 -10.34
C LYS A 74 10.40 7.92 -10.93
N GLY A 75 9.76 7.60 -12.05
CA GLY A 75 9.99 6.35 -12.79
C GLY A 75 9.35 5.11 -12.17
N ALA A 76 8.54 5.27 -11.11
CA ALA A 76 7.89 4.14 -10.48
C ALA A 76 6.72 3.61 -11.32
N LEU A 77 6.62 2.28 -11.45
CA LEU A 77 5.64 1.58 -12.28
C LEU A 77 4.60 0.87 -11.43
N SER A 78 3.38 0.74 -11.96
CA SER A 78 2.33 0.04 -11.23
C SER A 78 2.64 -1.41 -11.01
N LEU A 79 2.49 -1.87 -9.77
CA LEU A 79 2.60 -3.30 -9.45
C LEU A 79 1.47 -4.09 -10.08
N SER A 80 0.38 -3.44 -10.53
CA SER A 80 -0.67 -4.09 -11.31
C SER A 80 -0.17 -4.68 -12.64
N THR A 81 1.01 -4.27 -13.10
CA THR A 81 1.65 -4.83 -14.32
C THR A 81 2.55 -6.03 -14.02
N GLN A 82 2.80 -6.33 -12.74
CA GLN A 82 3.75 -7.35 -12.29
C GLN A 82 3.08 -8.42 -11.42
N LEU A 83 2.11 -8.03 -10.60
CA LEU A 83 1.43 -8.92 -9.68
C LEU A 83 0.26 -9.63 -10.35
N TYR A 84 0.16 -10.93 -10.05
CA TYR A 84 -0.82 -11.82 -10.65
C TYR A 84 -2.25 -11.34 -10.37
N GLN A 85 -3.02 -11.14 -11.44
CA GLN A 85 -4.45 -10.75 -11.40
C GLN A 85 -4.74 -9.47 -10.60
N MET A 86 -3.73 -8.63 -10.36
CA MET A 86 -3.94 -7.35 -9.72
C MET A 86 -4.63 -6.38 -10.71
N PRO A 87 -5.77 -5.78 -10.35
CA PRO A 87 -6.48 -4.89 -11.26
C PRO A 87 -5.69 -3.60 -11.48
N ALA A 88 -6.03 -2.85 -12.53
CA ALA A 88 -5.51 -1.50 -12.71
C ALA A 88 -5.84 -0.64 -11.49
N MET A 89 -4.84 0.04 -10.95
CA MET A 89 -4.99 0.84 -9.73
C MET A 89 -5.46 2.26 -10.05
N PRO A 90 -6.19 2.91 -9.11
CA PRO A 90 -6.54 4.31 -9.19
C PRO A 90 -5.35 5.19 -9.59
N THR A 91 -5.61 6.19 -10.44
CA THR A 91 -4.62 7.18 -10.86
C THR A 91 -5.00 8.57 -10.37
N PRO A 92 -4.03 9.41 -9.96
CA PRO A 92 -4.31 10.78 -9.54
C PRO A 92 -4.90 11.61 -10.68
N GLU A 93 -5.66 12.65 -10.33
CA GLU A 93 -6.18 13.61 -11.28
C GLU A 93 -5.04 14.33 -12.04
N LYS A 94 -5.21 14.47 -13.35
CA LYS A 94 -4.23 15.15 -14.20
C LYS A 94 -4.05 16.60 -13.75
N HIS A 95 -2.80 17.07 -13.71
CA HIS A 95 -2.46 18.47 -13.41
C HIS A 95 -2.93 18.97 -12.03
N LYS A 96 -3.15 18.07 -11.06
CA LYS A 96 -3.47 18.42 -9.68
C LYS A 96 -2.28 18.09 -8.78
N LYS A 97 -2.08 18.95 -7.77
CA LYS A 97 -1.06 18.73 -6.74
C LYS A 97 -1.58 17.77 -5.69
N TYR A 98 -0.70 16.86 -5.27
CA TYR A 98 -0.90 15.91 -4.19
C TYR A 98 0.19 16.07 -3.13
N PHE A 99 -0.10 15.61 -1.92
CA PHE A 99 0.85 15.42 -0.84
C PHE A 99 0.88 13.94 -0.49
N TRP A 100 1.94 13.24 -0.86
CA TRP A 100 1.95 11.77 -0.87
C TRP A 100 1.93 11.16 0.53
N GLY A 101 2.43 11.87 1.53
CA GLY A 101 2.33 11.50 2.94
C GLY A 101 0.89 11.55 3.45
N ALA A 102 0.02 12.40 2.88
CA ALA A 102 -1.40 12.42 3.22
C ALA A 102 -2.14 11.24 2.55
N SER A 103 -1.72 10.88 1.34
CA SER A 103 -2.17 9.65 0.68
C SER A 103 -1.76 8.40 1.45
N ALA A 104 -0.47 8.27 1.80
CA ALA A 104 0.06 7.19 2.62
C ALA A 104 -0.67 7.07 3.96
N ASN A 105 -0.85 8.20 4.66
CA ASN A 105 -1.53 8.23 5.95
C ASN A 105 -2.97 7.69 5.86
N ALA A 106 -3.73 8.16 4.88
CA ALA A 106 -5.12 7.72 4.69
C ALA A 106 -5.20 6.25 4.22
N ALA A 107 -4.31 5.84 3.32
CA ALA A 107 -4.24 4.46 2.85
C ALA A 107 -3.91 3.48 3.99
N MET A 108 -2.92 3.81 4.81
CA MET A 108 -2.53 2.98 5.96
C MET A 108 -3.64 2.91 7.01
N ALA A 109 -4.35 4.02 7.29
CA ALA A 109 -5.48 4.02 8.21
C ALA A 109 -6.63 3.11 7.73
N SER A 110 -7.01 3.22 6.46
CA SER A 110 -8.03 2.36 5.84
C SER A 110 -7.62 0.89 5.86
N MET A 111 -6.41 0.59 5.36
CA MET A 111 -5.93 -0.79 5.28
C MET A 111 -5.72 -1.41 6.67
N ALA A 112 -5.31 -0.64 7.69
CA ALA A 112 -5.22 -1.14 9.05
C ALA A 112 -6.57 -1.66 9.55
N LYS A 113 -7.66 -0.90 9.33
CA LYS A 113 -9.02 -1.30 9.73
C LYS A 113 -9.57 -2.45 8.89
N GLN A 114 -9.19 -2.52 7.61
CA GLN A 114 -9.65 -3.54 6.68
C GLN A 114 -8.95 -4.89 6.87
N PHE A 115 -7.64 -4.88 7.16
CA PHE A 115 -6.81 -6.09 7.16
C PHE A 115 -6.46 -6.61 8.55
N LEU A 116 -6.40 -5.77 9.59
CA LEU A 116 -6.09 -6.28 10.93
C LEU A 116 -7.32 -6.93 11.56
N ALA A 117 -7.15 -8.15 12.07
CA ALA A 117 -8.21 -8.91 12.71
C ALA A 117 -8.25 -8.63 14.22
N GLY A 118 -9.44 -8.68 14.82
CA GLY A 118 -9.59 -8.59 16.28
C GLY A 118 -9.27 -7.21 16.88
N LEU A 119 -9.41 -6.15 16.08
CA LEU A 119 -9.24 -4.78 16.57
C LEU A 119 -10.22 -4.47 17.70
N THR A 120 -9.70 -4.01 18.84
CA THR A 120 -10.53 -3.47 19.92
C THR A 120 -10.92 -2.02 19.62
N ASP A 121 -11.92 -1.49 20.33
CA ASP A 121 -12.26 -0.05 20.26
C ASP A 121 -11.05 0.84 20.57
N ALA A 122 -10.18 0.39 21.47
CA ALA A 122 -8.95 1.10 21.79
C ALA A 122 -7.93 1.06 20.64
N ASP A 123 -7.88 -0.01 19.83
CA ASP A 123 -7.04 -0.07 18.64
C ASP A 123 -7.58 0.84 17.53
N ILE A 124 -8.89 0.82 17.31
CA ILE A 124 -9.56 1.70 16.35
C ILE A 124 -9.29 3.17 16.71
N ALA A 125 -9.46 3.53 17.99
CA ALA A 125 -9.16 4.87 18.48
C ALA A 125 -7.67 5.26 18.30
N ARG A 126 -6.73 4.31 18.46
CA ARG A 126 -5.31 4.55 18.18
C ARG A 126 -5.06 4.82 16.69
N ILE A 127 -5.67 4.04 15.80
CA ILE A 127 -5.59 4.22 14.34
C ILE A 127 -6.14 5.60 13.96
N ASP A 128 -7.33 5.95 14.44
CA ASP A 128 -7.98 7.24 14.15
C ASP A 128 -7.16 8.42 14.70
N SER A 129 -6.61 8.28 15.91
CA SER A 129 -5.76 9.30 16.53
C SER A 129 -4.51 9.55 15.69
N MET A 130 -3.86 8.50 15.19
CA MET A 130 -2.66 8.64 14.38
C MET A 130 -2.95 9.24 13.00
N GLU A 131 -4.04 8.83 12.35
CA GLU A 131 -4.48 9.44 11.09
C GLU A 131 -4.71 10.94 11.26
N ASN A 132 -5.41 11.34 12.34
CA ASN A 132 -5.70 12.74 12.65
C ASN A 132 -4.46 13.55 13.04
N ALA A 133 -3.51 12.94 13.76
CA ALA A 133 -2.25 13.58 14.12
C ALA A 133 -1.43 13.91 12.87
N TYR A 134 -1.31 12.96 11.94
CA TYR A 134 -0.61 13.20 10.67
C TYR A 134 -1.36 14.20 9.78
N LYS A 135 -2.69 14.13 9.70
CA LYS A 135 -3.49 15.14 9.01
C LYS A 135 -3.18 16.55 9.56
N SER A 136 -3.13 16.69 10.88
CA SER A 136 -2.84 17.96 11.54
C SER A 136 -1.40 18.45 11.28
N LYS A 137 -0.41 17.54 11.32
CA LYS A 137 1.00 17.86 10.99
C LYS A 137 1.16 18.33 9.54
N ILE A 138 0.42 17.72 8.60
CA ILE A 138 0.51 18.04 7.17
C ILE A 138 -0.19 19.36 6.83
N LYS A 139 -1.25 19.74 7.55
CA LYS A 139 -1.94 21.04 7.38
C LYS A 139 -1.02 22.25 7.47
N ALA A 140 0.11 22.15 8.16
CA ALA A 140 1.10 23.23 8.24
C ALA A 140 1.84 23.49 6.90
N ASN A 141 1.83 22.53 5.97
CA ASN A 141 2.68 22.55 4.77
C ASN A 141 1.90 22.68 3.45
N THR A 142 0.57 22.59 3.47
CA THR A 142 -0.25 22.58 2.25
C THR A 142 -1.70 22.96 2.54
N SER A 143 -2.51 23.18 1.50
CA SER A 143 -3.92 23.56 1.64
C SER A 143 -4.82 22.36 1.96
N GLU A 144 -5.95 22.62 2.64
CA GLU A 144 -6.96 21.58 2.95
C GLU A 144 -7.45 20.88 1.67
N ALA A 145 -7.57 21.60 0.55
CA ALA A 145 -7.98 21.02 -0.73
C ALA A 145 -6.96 20.00 -1.29
N VAL A 146 -5.66 20.22 -1.08
CA VAL A 146 -4.62 19.24 -1.46
C VAL A 146 -4.66 18.04 -0.52
N ILE A 147 -4.87 18.27 0.78
CA ILE A 147 -4.98 17.20 1.78
C ILE A 147 -6.18 16.32 1.49
N ALA A 148 -7.37 16.89 1.34
CA ALA A 148 -8.59 16.15 1.08
C ALA A 148 -8.49 15.29 -0.18
N ARG A 149 -7.94 15.84 -1.26
CA ARG A 149 -7.69 15.09 -2.51
C ARG A 149 -6.69 13.95 -2.32
N SER A 150 -5.63 14.19 -1.56
CA SER A 150 -4.60 13.19 -1.29
C SER A 150 -5.13 12.07 -0.41
N GLN A 151 -5.92 12.40 0.62
CA GLN A 151 -6.59 11.42 1.48
C GLN A 151 -7.57 10.55 0.67
N ALA A 152 -8.41 11.19 -0.16
CA ALA A 152 -9.35 10.48 -1.01
C ALA A 152 -8.63 9.52 -1.99
N PHE A 153 -7.49 9.94 -2.55
CA PHE A 153 -6.68 9.06 -3.39
C PHE A 153 -6.14 7.86 -2.61
N GLY A 154 -5.52 8.08 -1.44
CA GLY A 154 -5.04 6.99 -0.59
C GLY A 154 -6.13 6.01 -0.16
N GLN A 155 -7.33 6.51 0.17
CA GLN A 155 -8.50 5.70 0.50
C GLN A 155 -8.95 4.85 -0.70
N SER A 156 -9.02 5.43 -1.90
CA SER A 156 -9.38 4.68 -3.11
C SER A 156 -8.40 3.56 -3.44
N ILE A 157 -7.10 3.76 -3.16
CA ILE A 157 -6.08 2.72 -3.31
C ILE A 157 -6.31 1.61 -2.28
N ALA A 158 -6.55 1.96 -1.00
CA ALA A 158 -6.84 0.98 0.04
C ALA A 158 -8.06 0.11 -0.32
N ASP A 159 -9.14 0.73 -0.80
CA ASP A 159 -10.35 0.02 -1.22
C ASP A 159 -10.09 -0.90 -2.42
N ALA A 160 -9.33 -0.44 -3.42
CA ALA A 160 -8.95 -1.26 -4.57
C ALA A 160 -8.11 -2.49 -4.15
N ILE A 161 -7.18 -2.31 -3.21
CA ILE A 161 -6.32 -3.38 -2.68
C ILE A 161 -7.12 -4.36 -1.85
N TYR A 162 -8.01 -3.88 -0.97
CA TYR A 162 -8.89 -4.74 -0.19
C TYR A 162 -9.79 -5.57 -1.10
N ASN A 163 -10.42 -4.94 -2.11
CA ASN A 163 -11.24 -5.63 -3.10
C ASN A 163 -10.44 -6.69 -3.85
N TRP A 164 -9.24 -6.37 -4.34
CA TRP A 164 -8.36 -7.36 -4.98
C TRP A 164 -8.02 -8.52 -4.03
N SER A 165 -7.75 -8.25 -2.76
CA SER A 165 -7.46 -9.29 -1.77
C SER A 165 -8.60 -10.29 -1.60
N THR A 166 -9.86 -9.91 -1.83
CA THR A 166 -10.99 -10.85 -1.71
C THR A 166 -11.05 -11.89 -2.83
N THR A 167 -10.21 -11.76 -3.86
CA THR A 167 -10.22 -12.62 -5.06
C THR A 167 -9.09 -13.65 -5.08
N ASP A 168 -8.24 -13.71 -4.04
CA ASP A 168 -7.02 -14.52 -4.02
C ASP A 168 -7.22 -15.99 -3.60
N ASN A 169 -8.47 -16.41 -3.39
CA ASN A 169 -8.85 -17.75 -2.94
C ASN A 169 -8.18 -18.21 -1.64
N PHE A 170 -7.73 -17.28 -0.78
CA PHE A 170 -7.11 -17.63 0.49
C PHE A 170 -8.12 -18.31 1.42
N ASN A 171 -7.76 -19.49 1.94
CA ASN A 171 -8.56 -20.25 2.88
C ASN A 171 -7.67 -20.88 3.95
N LEU A 172 -7.96 -20.62 5.22
CA LEU A 172 -7.27 -21.20 6.37
C LEU A 172 -7.73 -22.61 6.72
N SER A 173 -8.80 -23.09 6.08
CA SER A 173 -9.40 -24.38 6.37
C SER A 173 -8.49 -25.54 5.94
N SER A 174 -8.30 -26.49 6.85
CA SER A 174 -7.72 -27.81 6.56
C SER A 174 -8.76 -28.85 6.13
N VAL A 175 -10.03 -28.43 5.95
CA VAL A 175 -11.12 -29.34 5.55
C VAL A 175 -10.72 -30.06 4.26
N GLY A 176 -10.64 -31.39 4.34
CA GLY A 176 -10.22 -32.26 3.25
C GLY A 176 -8.82 -32.85 3.40
N TYR A 177 -7.96 -32.31 4.28
CA TYR A 177 -6.68 -32.92 4.61
C TYR A 177 -6.89 -34.20 5.44
N LYS A 178 -6.55 -35.34 4.86
CA LYS A 178 -6.50 -36.63 5.58
C LYS A 178 -5.06 -36.88 5.99
N ILE A 179 -4.83 -37.03 7.29
CA ILE A 179 -3.52 -37.39 7.82
C ILE A 179 -3.10 -38.73 7.18
N PRO A 180 -1.93 -38.81 6.53
CA PRO A 180 -1.43 -40.07 6.01
C PRO A 180 -1.28 -41.07 7.15
N VAL A 181 -1.90 -42.24 7.01
CA VAL A 181 -1.66 -43.36 7.93
C VAL A 181 -0.42 -44.08 7.43
N PHE A 182 0.68 -44.05 8.19
CA PHE A 182 1.82 -44.91 7.90
C PHE A 182 1.46 -46.33 8.30
N ALA A 183 1.64 -47.28 7.39
CA ALA A 183 1.44 -48.70 7.71
C ALA A 183 2.54 -49.13 8.69
N GLY A 184 2.17 -49.34 9.97
CA GLY A 184 3.06 -49.84 11.02
C GLY A 184 3.15 -49.02 12.31
N SER A 185 2.35 -47.96 12.47
CA SER A 185 2.15 -47.27 13.77
C SER A 185 0.98 -47.84 14.55
#